data_AF-A0A7C1WD25-F1
#
_entry.id   AF-A0A7C1WD25-F1
#
_cell.length_a   1.000
_cell.length_b   1.000
_cell.length_c   1.000
_cell.angle_alpha   90.00
_cell.angle_beta   90.00
_cell.angle_gamma   90.00
#
_symmetry.space_group_name_H-M   'P 1'
#
loop_
_entity.id
_entity.type
_entity.pdbx_description
1 polymer ?
#
loop_
_entity_poly.entity_id
_entity_poly.type
_entity_poly.pdbx_seq_one_letter_code
_entity_poly.pdbx_strand_id
1 'polypeptide(L)'
;MAPQPLPLADGHDLGISRAGIEAALLIKDAYKNREPLCVPGRADIILMPETLLNEDLDLRGFGDPLALAVMAARDPEAPMAMAAAARLSPLGRKTKLVSGVVGLTGETTRHPLVKNSISLITDHAFSPEAVSIVRRRASKVIVHTRAQYTAALRQNLRDLLEGAVTPRAFVKNFFQLTEAGNMRTDIRKKLIISLLLSDNIRPGIKFMMLENFERMPKAVRLGIIAAVLKAPPSRHVDIIKEELKWIVTHEGAPGSALTSGGGPAVTHPGVEAAPKMTDVFHSGVLQGA
;
A
#
# COMPACT_ATOMS: atom_id res chain seq x y z
N MET A 1 36.94 -26.51 31.00
CA MET A 1 36.47 -26.66 29.61
C MET A 1 35.93 -25.32 29.15
N ALA A 2 36.74 -24.54 28.42
CA ALA A 2 36.24 -23.36 27.73
C ALA A 2 35.43 -23.82 26.50
N PRO A 3 34.31 -23.16 26.16
CA PRO A 3 33.57 -23.50 24.96
C PRO A 3 34.45 -23.15 23.76
N GLN A 4 34.76 -24.15 22.92
CA GLN A 4 35.42 -23.89 21.65
C GLN A 4 34.50 -22.98 20.79
N PRO A 5 35.04 -21.93 20.16
CA PRO A 5 34.28 -21.18 19.17
C PRO A 5 33.88 -22.13 18.04
N LEU A 6 32.60 -22.11 17.68
CA LEU A 6 32.12 -22.77 16.47
C LEU A 6 32.98 -22.30 15.28
N PRO A 7 33.47 -23.21 14.43
CA PRO A 7 34.24 -22.81 13.26
C PRO A 7 33.35 -21.95 12.37
N LEU A 8 33.81 -20.73 12.09
CA LEU A 8 33.27 -19.90 11.01
C LEU A 8 33.57 -20.64 9.71
N ALA A 9 32.61 -21.48 9.30
CA ALA A 9 32.65 -22.17 8.02
C ALA A 9 32.82 -21.12 6.92
N ASP A 10 33.71 -21.45 5.99
CA ASP A 10 34.11 -20.67 4.83
C ASP A 10 32.90 -19.97 4.18
N GLY A 11 33.06 -18.67 3.94
CA GLY A 11 32.01 -17.76 3.47
C GLY A 11 31.46 -18.13 2.10
N HIS A 12 30.59 -19.13 2.05
CA HIS A 12 29.62 -19.28 0.98
C HIS A 12 28.59 -18.17 1.12
N ASP A 13 28.65 -17.18 0.22
CA ASP A 13 27.58 -16.21 0.05
C ASP A 13 26.29 -16.98 -0.28
N LEU A 14 25.46 -17.21 0.74
CA LEU A 14 24.17 -17.90 0.62
C LEU A 14 23.17 -17.09 -0.24
N GLY A 15 23.52 -15.86 -0.60
CA GLY A 15 22.69 -14.93 -1.35
C GLY A 15 21.63 -14.23 -0.50
N ILE A 16 21.67 -14.41 0.82
CA ILE A 16 20.78 -13.77 1.80
C ILE A 16 21.65 -13.02 2.80
N SER A 17 21.46 -11.71 2.87
CA SER A 17 22.19 -10.82 3.77
C SER A 17 21.50 -10.69 5.12
N ARG A 18 22.27 -10.32 6.16
CA ARG A 18 21.72 -9.98 7.48
C ARG A 18 20.71 -8.82 7.39
N ALA A 19 21.04 -7.80 6.60
CA ALA A 19 20.13 -6.68 6.33
C ALA A 19 18.83 -7.13 5.65
N GLY A 20 18.90 -8.17 4.79
CA GLY A 20 17.75 -8.80 4.18
C GLY A 20 16.84 -9.53 5.16
N ILE A 21 17.43 -10.23 6.14
CA ILE A 21 16.67 -10.89 7.22
C ILE A 21 15.96 -9.86 8.09
N GLU A 22 16.66 -8.80 8.49
CA GLU A 22 16.08 -7.70 9.27
C GLU A 22 14.94 -7.00 8.50
N ALA A 23 15.14 -6.76 7.20
CA ALA A 23 14.10 -6.21 6.32
C ALA A 23 12.88 -7.13 6.21
N ALA A 24 13.08 -8.44 6.02
CA ALA A 24 11.99 -9.42 5.93
C ALA A 24 11.12 -9.46 7.20
N LEU A 25 11.74 -9.36 8.38
CA LEU A 25 11.03 -9.28 9.66
C LEU A 25 10.24 -7.97 9.77
N LEU A 26 10.86 -6.83 9.43
CA LEU A 26 10.19 -5.53 9.42
C LEU A 26 8.97 -5.54 8.50
N ILE A 27 9.11 -6.06 7.28
CA ILE A 27 8.02 -6.16 6.30
C ILE A 27 6.86 -7.01 6.85
N LYS A 28 7.19 -8.16 7.45
CA LYS A 28 6.20 -9.05 8.07
C LYS A 28 5.42 -8.34 9.18
N ASP A 29 6.11 -7.61 10.06
CA ASP A 29 5.48 -6.89 11.16
C ASP A 29 4.64 -5.72 10.67
N ALA A 30 5.13 -4.96 9.69
CA ALA A 30 4.38 -3.88 9.05
C ALA A 30 3.07 -4.39 8.43
N TYR A 31 3.10 -5.49 7.68
CA TYR A 31 1.89 -6.10 7.12
C TYR A 31 0.94 -6.62 8.19
N LYS A 32 1.45 -7.18 9.29
CA LYS A 32 0.63 -7.62 10.43
C LYS A 32 -0.08 -6.43 11.08
N ASN A 33 0.60 -5.29 11.20
CA ASN A 33 0.08 -4.06 11.79
C ASN A 33 -0.70 -3.18 10.79
N ARG A 34 -0.80 -3.59 9.52
CA ARG A 34 -1.39 -2.81 8.42
C ARG A 34 -0.73 -1.45 8.21
N GLU A 35 0.57 -1.39 8.43
CA GLU A 35 1.38 -0.19 8.21
C GLU A 35 1.94 -0.18 6.78
N PRO A 36 1.96 0.99 6.11
CA PRO A 36 2.54 1.10 4.78
C PRO A 36 4.05 0.95 4.85
N LEU A 37 4.62 0.15 3.94
CA LEU A 37 6.07 0.12 3.74
C LEU A 37 6.55 1.45 3.20
N CYS A 38 7.70 1.92 3.67
CA CYS A 38 8.34 3.13 3.16
C CYS A 38 9.63 2.79 2.40
N VAL A 39 10.07 3.70 1.54
CA VAL A 39 11.33 3.57 0.81
C VAL A 39 12.49 3.58 1.82
N PRO A 40 13.42 2.61 1.75
CA PRO A 40 14.56 2.55 2.67
C PRO A 40 15.36 3.86 2.68
N GLY A 41 15.57 4.43 3.89
CA GLY A 41 16.22 5.73 4.06
C GLY A 41 15.32 6.95 3.81
N ARG A 42 14.04 6.74 3.45
CA ARG A 42 13.04 7.78 3.15
C ARG A 42 11.70 7.41 3.80
N ALA A 43 11.63 7.55 5.13
CA ALA A 43 10.42 7.26 5.91
C ALA A 43 9.20 8.16 5.55
N ASP A 44 9.43 9.22 4.78
CA ASP A 44 8.41 10.13 4.26
C ASP A 44 7.73 9.63 2.98
N ILE A 45 8.30 8.61 2.32
CA ILE A 45 7.85 8.11 1.02
C ILE A 45 7.39 6.67 1.16
N ILE A 46 6.12 6.42 0.87
CA ILE A 46 5.57 5.06 0.77
C ILE A 46 6.27 4.32 -0.38
N LEU A 47 6.68 3.08 -0.13
CA LEU A 47 7.24 2.18 -1.12
C LEU A 47 6.17 1.83 -2.14
N MET A 48 6.50 1.98 -3.42
CA MET A 48 5.59 1.77 -4.54
C MET A 48 5.99 0.54 -5.36
N PRO A 49 5.05 -0.16 -6.02
CA PRO A 49 5.38 -1.25 -6.93
C PRO A 49 6.38 -0.83 -8.03
N GLU A 50 6.29 0.41 -8.51
CA GLU A 50 7.21 0.96 -9.50
C GLU A 50 8.62 1.17 -8.94
N THR A 51 8.74 1.44 -7.64
CA THR A 51 10.04 1.51 -6.97
C THR A 51 10.72 0.15 -6.97
N LEU A 52 9.96 -0.94 -6.79
CA LEU A 52 10.51 -2.31 -6.87
C LEU A 52 10.91 -2.69 -8.30
N LEU A 53 10.15 -2.25 -9.31
CA LEU A 53 10.46 -2.52 -10.71
C LEU A 53 11.63 -1.70 -11.26
N ASN A 54 11.96 -0.57 -10.63
CA ASN A 54 13.10 0.23 -11.05
C ASN A 54 14.40 -0.44 -10.61
N GLU A 55 15.14 -0.95 -11.59
CA GLU A 55 16.33 -1.74 -11.30
C GLU A 55 17.52 -0.91 -10.80
N ASP A 56 17.52 0.38 -11.10
CA ASP A 56 18.58 1.34 -10.78
C ASP A 56 18.48 1.87 -9.34
N LEU A 57 17.37 1.57 -8.64
CA LEU A 57 17.19 1.98 -7.25
C LEU A 57 17.82 0.98 -6.29
N ASP A 58 18.69 1.50 -5.42
CA ASP A 58 19.18 0.76 -4.26
C ASP A 58 18.09 0.67 -3.19
N LEU A 59 17.52 -0.52 -3.07
CA LEU A 59 16.49 -0.86 -2.07
C LEU A 59 17.12 -1.33 -0.76
N ARG A 60 18.44 -1.31 -0.60
CA ARG A 60 19.14 -1.82 0.58
C ARG A 60 18.64 -3.24 0.91
N GLY A 61 18.37 -3.54 2.19
CA GLY A 61 17.83 -4.83 2.62
C GLY A 61 16.48 -5.22 1.99
N PHE A 62 15.69 -4.27 1.45
CA PHE A 62 14.42 -4.59 0.78
C PHE A 62 14.64 -5.24 -0.60
N GLY A 63 15.83 -5.08 -1.19
CA GLY A 63 16.21 -5.74 -2.44
C GLY A 63 16.75 -7.17 -2.25
N ASP A 64 16.86 -7.64 -1.00
CA ASP A 64 17.35 -8.98 -0.68
C ASP A 64 16.30 -10.05 -1.06
N PRO A 65 16.72 -11.25 -1.52
CA PRO A 65 15.79 -12.30 -1.91
C PRO A 65 14.77 -12.66 -0.83
N LEU A 66 15.15 -12.67 0.45
CA LEU A 66 14.23 -13.04 1.51
C LEU A 66 13.18 -11.94 1.76
N ALA A 67 13.59 -10.68 1.74
CA ALA A 67 12.69 -9.54 1.89
C ALA A 67 11.67 -9.48 0.73
N LEU A 68 12.14 -9.64 -0.50
CA LEU A 68 11.28 -9.69 -1.69
C LEU A 68 10.33 -10.88 -1.68
N ALA A 69 10.77 -12.05 -1.20
CA ALA A 69 9.93 -13.24 -1.03
C ALA A 69 8.78 -12.98 -0.04
N VAL A 70 9.07 -12.34 1.10
CA VAL A 70 8.01 -11.97 2.06
C VAL A 70 7.01 -11.00 1.43
N MET A 71 7.47 -9.97 0.72
CA MET A 71 6.57 -9.06 0.00
C MET A 71 5.71 -9.80 -1.04
N ALA A 72 6.33 -10.60 -1.91
CA ALA A 72 5.64 -11.35 -2.96
C ALA A 72 4.61 -12.37 -2.41
N ALA A 73 4.88 -12.97 -1.25
CA ALA A 73 3.99 -13.93 -0.63
C ALA A 73 2.86 -13.28 0.18
N ARG A 74 3.15 -12.17 0.89
CA ARG A 74 2.30 -11.66 1.97
C ARG A 74 1.70 -10.29 1.73
N ASP A 75 2.12 -9.53 0.72
CA ASP A 75 1.54 -8.20 0.50
C ASP A 75 0.01 -8.28 0.30
N PRO A 76 -0.78 -7.36 0.88
CA PRO A 76 -2.23 -7.28 0.68
C PRO A 76 -2.64 -7.14 -0.78
N GLU A 77 -1.85 -6.43 -1.58
CA GLU A 77 -2.22 -5.98 -2.91
C GLU A 77 -1.41 -6.69 -3.99
N ALA A 78 -2.11 -7.21 -5.01
CA ALA A 78 -1.50 -7.94 -6.11
C ALA A 78 -0.40 -7.17 -6.86
N PRO A 79 -0.49 -5.84 -7.11
CA PRO A 79 0.55 -5.10 -7.82
C PRO A 79 1.90 -5.09 -7.11
N MET A 80 1.92 -4.90 -5.78
CA MET A 80 3.15 -4.90 -5.00
C MET A 80 3.75 -6.30 -4.94
N ALA A 81 2.92 -7.31 -4.69
CA ALA A 81 3.34 -8.71 -4.69
C ALA A 81 3.95 -9.12 -6.04
N MET A 82 3.34 -8.70 -7.15
CA MET A 82 3.85 -8.93 -8.51
C MET A 82 5.15 -8.19 -8.79
N ALA A 83 5.30 -6.96 -8.32
CA ALA A 83 6.54 -6.20 -8.47
C ALA A 83 7.69 -6.83 -7.69
N ALA A 84 7.43 -7.27 -6.44
CA ALA A 84 8.38 -8.00 -5.63
C ALA A 84 8.79 -9.33 -6.29
N ALA A 85 7.82 -10.09 -6.82
CA ALA A 85 8.10 -11.31 -7.55
C ALA A 85 8.98 -11.04 -8.78
N ALA A 86 8.69 -10.01 -9.57
CA ALA A 86 9.50 -9.64 -10.73
C ALA A 86 10.94 -9.25 -10.36
N ARG A 87 11.13 -8.52 -9.26
CA ARG A 87 12.47 -8.13 -8.75
C ARG A 87 13.23 -9.33 -8.16
N LEU A 88 12.51 -10.29 -7.58
CA LEU A 88 13.05 -11.53 -7.04
C LEU A 88 13.48 -12.51 -8.14
N SER A 89 12.75 -12.58 -9.25
CA SER A 89 12.97 -13.53 -10.36
C SER A 89 14.45 -13.68 -10.80
N PRO A 90 15.19 -12.60 -11.13
CA PRO A 90 16.58 -12.74 -11.57
C PRO A 90 17.54 -13.20 -10.46
N LEU A 91 17.14 -13.14 -9.19
CA LEU A 91 17.96 -13.56 -8.04
C LEU A 91 17.92 -15.08 -7.84
N GLY A 92 16.86 -15.76 -8.31
CA GLY A 92 16.67 -17.21 -8.19
C GLY A 92 17.84 -18.06 -8.69
N ARG A 93 18.55 -17.59 -9.73
CA ARG A 93 19.70 -18.30 -10.31
C ARG A 93 21.01 -18.18 -9.51
N LYS A 94 21.08 -17.32 -8.49
CA LYS A 94 22.34 -17.02 -7.79
C LYS A 94 22.82 -18.20 -6.94
N THR A 95 21.93 -18.78 -6.14
CA THR A 95 22.26 -19.90 -5.24
C THR A 95 21.09 -20.87 -5.18
N LYS A 96 21.37 -22.13 -4.82
CA LYS A 96 20.31 -23.14 -4.59
C LYS A 96 19.34 -22.71 -3.49
N LEU A 97 19.86 -22.04 -2.45
CA LEU A 97 19.03 -21.51 -1.38
C LEU A 97 18.04 -20.47 -1.91
N VAL A 98 18.53 -19.48 -2.68
CA VAL A 98 17.67 -18.44 -3.24
C VAL A 98 16.65 -19.04 -4.22
N SER A 99 17.05 -19.99 -5.06
CA SER A 99 16.11 -20.75 -5.90
C SER A 99 15.01 -21.41 -5.08
N GLY A 100 15.35 -22.04 -3.94
CA GLY A 100 14.39 -22.64 -3.03
C GLY A 100 13.45 -21.61 -2.39
N VAL A 101 13.96 -20.44 -2.02
CA VAL A 101 13.16 -19.30 -1.53
C VAL A 101 12.15 -18.84 -2.58
N VAL A 102 12.55 -18.74 -3.85
CA VAL A 102 11.63 -18.40 -4.94
C VAL A 102 10.53 -19.47 -5.09
N GLY A 103 10.90 -20.75 -5.08
CA GLY A 103 9.93 -21.86 -5.13
C GLY A 103 8.91 -21.78 -3.99
N LEU A 104 9.38 -21.63 -2.74
CA LEU A 104 8.53 -21.50 -1.56
C LEU A 104 7.61 -20.26 -1.64
N THR A 105 8.08 -19.18 -2.25
CA THR A 105 7.25 -17.99 -2.48
C THR A 105 6.05 -18.31 -3.38
N GLY A 106 6.23 -19.15 -4.41
CA GLY A 106 5.15 -19.60 -5.29
C GLY A 106 4.14 -20.51 -4.61
N GLU A 107 4.60 -21.31 -3.64
CA GLU A 107 3.74 -22.19 -2.83
C GLU A 107 2.96 -21.43 -1.76
N THR A 108 3.57 -20.41 -1.17
CA THR A 108 3.02 -19.70 0.00
C THR A 108 2.28 -18.40 -0.33
N THR A 109 2.41 -17.89 -1.56
CA THR A 109 1.70 -16.69 -1.98
C THR A 109 0.19 -16.91 -2.07
N ARG A 110 -0.57 -15.90 -1.65
CA ARG A 110 -2.03 -15.86 -1.83
C ARG A 110 -2.47 -15.38 -3.22
N HIS A 111 -1.53 -14.88 -4.02
CA HIS A 111 -1.83 -14.22 -5.30
C HIS A 111 -1.66 -15.20 -6.46
N PRO A 112 -2.73 -15.57 -7.19
CA PRO A 112 -2.62 -16.51 -8.31
C PRO A 112 -1.65 -16.06 -9.40
N LEU A 113 -1.58 -14.76 -9.67
CA LEU A 113 -0.65 -14.19 -10.66
C LEU A 113 0.82 -14.35 -10.24
N VAL A 114 1.12 -14.25 -8.94
CA VAL A 114 2.47 -14.47 -8.41
C VAL A 114 2.83 -15.94 -8.54
N LYS A 115 1.92 -16.84 -8.14
CA LYS A 115 2.10 -18.30 -8.28
C LYS A 115 2.43 -18.68 -9.73
N ASN A 116 1.60 -18.24 -10.68
CA ASN A 116 1.80 -18.53 -12.11
C ASN A 116 3.10 -17.94 -12.66
N SER A 117 3.51 -16.78 -12.13
CA SER A 117 4.77 -16.13 -12.53
C SER A 117 5.99 -16.85 -11.95
N ILE A 118 5.88 -17.37 -10.73
CA ILE A 118 6.92 -18.16 -10.09
C ILE A 118 7.07 -19.52 -10.79
N SER A 119 5.97 -20.22 -11.08
CA SER A 119 6.02 -21.46 -11.87
C SER A 119 6.72 -21.24 -13.21
N LEU A 120 6.35 -20.18 -13.94
CA LEU A 120 7.01 -19.84 -15.20
C LEU A 120 8.53 -19.67 -15.05
N ILE A 121 9.01 -18.92 -14.05
CA ILE A 121 10.46 -18.71 -13.89
C ILE A 121 11.17 -19.97 -13.40
N THR A 122 10.55 -20.79 -12.54
CA THR A 122 11.17 -22.02 -12.05
C THR A 122 11.24 -23.08 -13.14
N ASP A 123 10.18 -23.25 -13.93
CA ASP A 123 10.10 -24.24 -15.02
C ASP A 123 11.09 -23.91 -16.14
N HIS A 124 11.37 -22.63 -16.34
CA HIS A 124 12.36 -22.15 -17.32
C HIS A 124 13.72 -21.83 -16.68
N ALA A 125 14.04 -22.38 -15.51
CA ALA A 125 15.34 -22.26 -14.83
C ALA A 125 15.87 -20.80 -14.76
N PHE A 126 14.99 -19.86 -14.49
CA PHE A 126 15.27 -18.41 -14.39
C PHE A 126 15.87 -17.82 -15.67
N SER A 127 15.45 -18.30 -16.84
CA SER A 127 15.89 -17.76 -18.13
C SER A 127 15.58 -16.25 -18.23
N PRO A 128 16.45 -15.45 -18.88
CA PRO A 128 16.20 -14.01 -19.06
C PRO A 128 14.87 -13.72 -19.75
N GLU A 129 14.43 -14.59 -20.66
CA GLU A 129 13.14 -14.49 -21.33
C GLU A 129 11.98 -14.64 -20.34
N ALA A 130 11.97 -15.69 -19.51
CA ALA A 130 10.94 -15.90 -18.49
C ALA A 130 10.90 -14.74 -17.48
N VAL A 131 12.07 -14.27 -17.03
CA VAL A 131 12.19 -13.08 -16.17
C VAL A 131 11.57 -11.84 -16.85
N SER A 132 11.84 -11.63 -18.13
CA SER A 132 11.29 -10.50 -18.89
C SER A 132 9.75 -10.58 -19.01
N ILE A 133 9.19 -11.77 -19.16
CA ILE A 133 7.74 -12.01 -19.21
C ILE A 133 7.11 -11.64 -17.87
N VAL A 134 7.68 -12.12 -16.75
CA VAL A 134 7.18 -11.76 -15.40
C VAL A 134 7.26 -10.25 -15.17
N ARG A 135 8.35 -9.59 -15.58
CA ARG A 135 8.50 -8.14 -15.46
C ARG A 135 7.44 -7.38 -16.28
N ARG A 136 7.16 -7.83 -17.51
CA ARG A 136 6.09 -7.28 -18.35
C ARG A 136 4.72 -7.49 -17.72
N ARG A 137 4.45 -8.68 -17.15
CA ARG A 137 3.19 -8.98 -16.42
C ARG A 137 3.03 -8.05 -15.22
N ALA A 138 4.05 -7.90 -14.38
CA ALA A 138 4.02 -6.99 -13.24
C ALA A 138 3.72 -5.54 -13.68
N SER A 139 4.40 -5.06 -14.73
CA SER A 139 4.16 -3.72 -15.28
C SER A 139 2.72 -3.54 -15.76
N LYS A 140 2.16 -4.53 -16.48
CA LYS A 140 0.75 -4.50 -16.94
C LYS A 140 -0.23 -4.48 -15.77
N VAL A 141 -0.04 -5.34 -14.76
CA VAL A 141 -0.88 -5.38 -13.56
C VAL A 141 -0.88 -4.02 -12.87
N ILE A 142 0.31 -3.44 -12.65
CA ILE A 142 0.46 -2.14 -12.02
C ILE A 142 -0.30 -1.05 -12.79
N VAL A 143 -0.09 -0.94 -14.10
CA VAL A 143 -0.76 0.07 -14.94
C VAL A 143 -2.27 -0.12 -14.92
N HIS A 144 -2.74 -1.35 -15.08
CA HIS A 144 -4.16 -1.68 -15.11
C HIS A 144 -4.83 -1.35 -13.77
N THR A 145 -4.25 -1.81 -12.66
CA THR A 145 -4.77 -1.58 -11.33
C THR A 145 -4.76 -0.10 -10.97
N ARG A 146 -3.74 0.67 -11.38
CA ARG A 146 -3.75 2.13 -11.22
C ARG A 146 -4.90 2.81 -11.97
N ALA A 147 -5.15 2.39 -13.20
CA ALA A 147 -6.25 2.92 -13.99
C ALA A 147 -7.60 2.62 -13.32
N GLN A 148 -7.77 1.39 -12.81
CA GLN A 148 -8.97 0.98 -12.08
C GLN A 148 -9.19 1.78 -10.81
N TYR A 149 -8.19 1.92 -9.93
CA TYR A 149 -8.34 2.72 -8.70
C TYR A 149 -8.58 4.19 -9.01
N THR A 150 -7.97 4.73 -10.06
CA THR A 150 -8.22 6.10 -10.51
C THR A 150 -9.66 6.26 -11.00
N ALA A 151 -10.17 5.30 -11.77
CA ALA A 151 -11.55 5.29 -12.24
C ALA A 151 -12.54 5.17 -11.07
N ALA A 152 -12.30 4.26 -10.13
CA ALA A 152 -13.10 4.08 -8.93
C ALA A 152 -13.10 5.33 -8.04
N LEU A 153 -11.96 6.00 -7.88
CA LEU A 153 -11.89 7.25 -7.11
C LEU A 153 -12.68 8.38 -7.77
N ARG A 154 -12.59 8.48 -9.12
CA ARG A 154 -13.40 9.43 -9.89
C ARG A 154 -14.89 9.13 -9.77
N GLN A 155 -15.27 7.86 -9.79
CA GLN A 155 -16.67 7.45 -9.58
C GLN A 155 -17.13 7.82 -8.17
N ASN A 156 -16.36 7.50 -7.13
CA ASN A 156 -16.67 7.86 -5.74
C ASN A 156 -16.87 9.38 -5.56
N LEU A 157 -16.09 10.21 -6.27
CA LEU A 157 -16.27 11.67 -6.28
C LEU A 157 -17.56 12.09 -7.03
N ARG A 158 -17.88 11.46 -8.16
CA ARG A 158 -19.14 11.74 -8.88
C ARG A 158 -20.35 11.36 -8.03
N ASP A 159 -20.33 10.17 -7.45
CA ASP A 159 -21.41 9.66 -6.59
C ASP A 159 -21.65 10.60 -5.40
N LEU A 160 -20.60 11.24 -4.87
CA LEU A 160 -20.73 12.24 -3.81
C LEU A 160 -21.45 13.50 -4.30
N LEU A 161 -21.08 14.00 -5.48
CA LEU A 161 -21.67 15.20 -6.07
C LEU A 161 -23.12 14.98 -6.49
N GLU A 162 -23.45 13.79 -6.96
CA GLU A 162 -24.80 13.36 -7.34
C GLU A 162 -25.66 12.93 -6.15
N GLY A 163 -25.07 12.80 -4.96
CA GLY A 163 -25.76 12.35 -3.74
C GLY A 163 -26.07 10.84 -3.72
N ALA A 164 -25.49 10.06 -4.64
CA ALA A 164 -25.63 8.61 -4.73
C ALA A 164 -24.89 7.85 -3.60
N VAL A 165 -23.93 8.49 -2.94
CA VAL A 165 -23.21 7.94 -1.77
C VAL A 165 -23.32 8.88 -0.57
N THR A 166 -23.40 8.30 0.63
CA THR A 166 -23.39 9.10 1.86
C THR A 166 -22.00 9.70 2.11
N PRO A 167 -21.90 10.88 2.75
CA PRO A 167 -20.62 11.49 3.10
C PRO A 167 -19.65 10.56 3.85
N ARG A 168 -20.14 9.77 4.80
CA ARG A 168 -19.32 8.82 5.56
C ARG A 168 -18.79 7.69 4.68
N ALA A 169 -19.64 7.13 3.81
CA ALA A 169 -19.21 6.10 2.87
C ALA A 169 -18.21 6.64 1.86
N PHE A 170 -18.42 7.87 1.35
CA PHE A 170 -17.46 8.56 0.48
C PHE A 170 -16.08 8.67 1.13
N VAL A 171 -16.00 9.20 2.36
CA VAL A 171 -14.72 9.40 3.07
C VAL A 171 -14.02 8.07 3.29
N LYS A 172 -14.76 7.05 3.76
CA LYS A 172 -14.22 5.70 3.95
C LYS A 172 -13.64 5.14 2.64
N ASN A 173 -14.41 5.20 1.56
CA ASN A 173 -13.99 4.71 0.24
C ASN A 173 -12.79 5.50 -0.29
N PHE A 174 -12.75 6.81 -0.08
CA PHE A 174 -11.63 7.66 -0.50
C PHE A 174 -10.31 7.19 0.12
N PHE A 175 -10.27 6.97 1.45
CA PHE A 175 -9.06 6.48 2.11
C PHE A 175 -8.71 5.07 1.64
N GLN A 176 -9.69 4.16 1.57
CA GLN A 176 -9.44 2.80 1.10
C GLN A 176 -8.87 2.76 -0.33
N LEU A 177 -9.44 3.53 -1.27
CA LEU A 177 -8.98 3.57 -2.66
C LEU A 177 -7.60 4.23 -2.79
N THR A 178 -7.33 5.28 -2.01
CA THR A 178 -6.03 5.95 -2.07
C THR A 178 -4.93 5.14 -1.40
N GLU A 179 -5.25 4.37 -0.36
CA GLU A 179 -4.35 3.43 0.33
C GLU A 179 -4.10 2.17 -0.50
N ALA A 180 -5.15 1.45 -0.92
CA ALA A 180 -5.02 0.22 -1.73
C ALA A 180 -4.39 0.49 -3.10
N GLY A 181 -4.72 1.64 -3.72
CA GLY A 181 -4.07 2.06 -4.95
C GLY A 181 -2.63 2.52 -4.77
N ASN A 182 -2.09 2.47 -3.56
CA ASN A 182 -0.78 2.99 -3.17
C ASN A 182 -0.57 4.38 -3.80
N MET A 183 -1.54 5.29 -3.68
CA MET A 183 -1.47 6.53 -4.44
C MET A 183 -0.26 7.36 -4.04
N ARG A 184 0.48 7.86 -5.03
CA ARG A 184 1.66 8.71 -4.78
C ARG A 184 1.33 9.86 -3.83
N THR A 185 2.23 10.10 -2.88
CA THR A 185 2.11 11.13 -1.84
C THR A 185 1.74 12.52 -2.37
N ASP A 186 2.33 12.93 -3.49
CA ASP A 186 2.06 14.23 -4.12
C ASP A 186 0.64 14.33 -4.71
N ILE A 187 0.15 13.25 -5.34
CA ILE A 187 -1.22 13.15 -5.87
C ILE A 187 -2.22 13.14 -4.72
N ARG A 188 -2.01 12.28 -3.70
CA ARG A 188 -2.90 12.19 -2.53
C ARG A 188 -3.03 13.54 -1.84
N LYS A 189 -1.91 14.22 -1.61
CA LYS A 189 -1.86 15.57 -1.06
C LYS A 189 -2.69 16.54 -1.91
N LYS A 190 -2.47 16.59 -3.23
CA LYS A 190 -3.21 17.47 -4.14
C LYS A 190 -4.72 17.22 -4.09
N LEU A 191 -5.15 15.95 -4.13
CA LEU A 191 -6.58 15.60 -4.08
C LEU A 191 -7.25 16.06 -2.79
N ILE A 192 -6.59 15.84 -1.65
CA ILE A 192 -7.13 16.27 -0.35
C ILE A 192 -7.18 17.80 -0.27
N ILE A 193 -6.13 18.50 -0.71
CA ILE A 193 -6.13 19.97 -0.76
C ILE A 193 -7.28 20.47 -1.65
N SER A 194 -7.42 19.91 -2.85
CA SER A 194 -8.51 20.28 -3.77
C SER A 194 -9.88 20.03 -3.15
N LEU A 195 -10.06 18.94 -2.41
CA LEU A 195 -11.31 18.64 -1.73
C LEU A 195 -11.59 19.63 -0.59
N LEU A 196 -10.60 19.89 0.27
CA LEU A 196 -10.73 20.81 1.41
C LEU A 196 -10.96 22.26 0.96
N LEU A 197 -10.33 22.68 -0.12
CA LEU A 197 -10.43 24.06 -0.63
C LEU A 197 -11.59 24.28 -1.62
N SER A 198 -12.28 23.22 -2.07
CA SER A 198 -13.36 23.34 -3.07
C SER A 198 -14.65 23.90 -2.48
N ASP A 199 -15.20 24.96 -3.07
CA ASP A 199 -16.49 25.55 -2.66
C ASP A 199 -17.69 24.62 -2.93
N ASN A 200 -17.55 23.64 -3.84
CA ASN A 200 -18.60 22.69 -4.19
C ASN A 200 -18.75 21.55 -3.17
N ILE A 201 -17.79 21.39 -2.26
CA ILE A 201 -17.83 20.34 -1.24
C ILE A 201 -18.39 20.92 0.07
N ARG A 202 -19.43 20.28 0.60
CA ARG A 202 -20.08 20.73 1.84
C ARG A 202 -19.10 20.67 3.03
N PRO A 203 -19.14 21.64 3.96
CA PRO A 203 -18.22 21.69 5.11
C PRO A 203 -18.17 20.38 5.91
N GLY A 204 -19.30 19.72 6.15
CA GLY A 204 -19.35 18.46 6.92
C GLY A 204 -18.48 17.34 6.33
N ILE A 205 -18.36 17.25 5.00
CA ILE A 205 -17.48 16.25 4.34
C ILE A 205 -16.01 16.58 4.61
N LYS A 206 -15.66 17.87 4.61
CA LYS A 206 -14.29 18.33 4.86
C LYS A 206 -13.88 18.06 6.30
N PHE A 207 -14.77 18.26 7.27
CA PHE A 207 -14.53 17.85 8.65
C PHE A 207 -14.34 16.34 8.78
N MET A 208 -15.19 15.52 8.17
CA MET A 208 -15.00 14.05 8.16
C MET A 208 -13.67 13.62 7.52
N MET A 209 -13.17 14.36 6.52
CA MET A 209 -11.84 14.13 5.96
C MET A 209 -10.72 14.47 6.98
N LEU A 210 -10.88 15.55 7.73
CA LEU A 210 -9.92 15.98 8.76
C LEU A 210 -9.96 15.11 10.03
N GLU A 211 -11.08 14.46 10.35
CA GLU A 211 -11.14 13.43 11.41
C GLU A 211 -10.17 12.26 11.15
N ASN A 212 -9.78 12.05 9.88
CA ASN A 212 -8.84 11.02 9.47
C ASN A 212 -7.43 11.57 9.23
N PHE A 213 -7.12 12.79 9.67
CA PHE A 213 -5.88 13.47 9.35
C PHE A 213 -4.65 12.70 9.84
N GLU A 214 -4.71 12.13 11.06
CA GLU A 214 -3.61 11.35 11.65
C GLU A 214 -3.22 10.11 10.84
N ARG A 215 -4.19 9.50 10.12
CA ARG A 215 -3.95 8.34 9.25
C ARG A 215 -3.04 8.68 8.06
N MET A 216 -2.87 9.95 7.74
CA MET A 216 -2.04 10.39 6.63
C MET A 216 -0.56 10.44 7.05
N PRO A 217 0.38 10.08 6.16
CA PRO A 217 1.80 10.24 6.41
C PRO A 217 2.16 11.69 6.78
N LYS A 218 3.10 11.89 7.72
CA LYS A 218 3.51 13.22 8.22
C LYS A 218 3.81 14.22 7.10
N ALA A 219 4.48 13.78 6.03
CA ALA A 219 4.78 14.63 4.87
C ALA A 219 3.52 15.14 4.13
N VAL A 220 2.46 14.31 4.06
CA VAL A 220 1.15 14.72 3.50
C VAL A 220 0.50 15.73 4.43
N ARG A 221 0.47 15.47 5.74
CA ARG A 221 -0.13 16.35 6.75
C ARG A 221 0.48 17.75 6.73
N LEU A 222 1.80 17.83 6.83
CA LEU A 222 2.54 19.10 6.75
C LEU A 222 2.29 19.82 5.42
N GLY A 223 2.22 19.07 4.32
CA GLY A 223 1.93 19.63 3.00
C GLY A 223 0.51 20.20 2.89
N ILE A 224 -0.48 19.58 3.51
CA ILE A 224 -1.86 20.07 3.58
C ILE A 224 -1.92 21.34 4.42
N ILE A 225 -1.33 21.34 5.63
CA ILE A 225 -1.29 22.50 6.52
C ILE A 225 -0.67 23.70 5.79
N ALA A 226 0.49 23.51 5.18
CA ALA A 226 1.18 24.58 4.45
C ALA A 226 0.34 25.14 3.28
N ALA A 227 -0.43 24.28 2.60
CA ALA A 227 -1.29 24.71 1.48
C ALA A 227 -2.53 25.47 1.95
N VAL A 228 -3.19 25.00 3.02
CA VAL A 228 -4.36 25.67 3.60
C VAL A 228 -3.99 27.03 4.19
N LEU A 229 -2.84 27.13 4.87
CA LEU A 229 -2.36 28.41 5.40
C LEU A 229 -2.10 29.45 4.29
N LYS A 230 -1.66 29.00 3.12
CA LYS A 230 -1.40 29.85 1.93
C LYS A 230 -2.63 30.09 1.07
N ALA A 231 -3.75 29.43 1.34
CA ALA A 231 -4.95 29.56 0.53
C ALA A 231 -5.56 30.97 0.68
N PRO A 232 -6.18 31.52 -0.40
CA PRO A 232 -6.88 32.80 -0.33
C PRO A 232 -7.88 32.82 0.82
N PRO A 233 -8.01 33.96 1.53
CA PRO A 233 -8.90 34.05 2.68
C PRO A 233 -10.35 33.87 2.22
N SER A 234 -11.06 32.98 2.91
CA SER A 234 -12.50 32.83 2.80
C SER A 234 -13.01 32.32 4.14
N ARG A 235 -14.26 32.66 4.50
CA ARG A 235 -14.88 32.18 5.75
C ARG A 235 -14.74 30.66 5.88
N HIS A 236 -14.83 29.94 4.77
CA HIS A 236 -14.69 28.50 4.75
C HIS A 236 -13.25 28.05 5.02
N VAL A 237 -12.27 28.66 4.36
CA VAL A 237 -10.84 28.38 4.57
C VAL A 237 -10.41 28.69 6.00
N ASP A 238 -10.92 29.78 6.59
CA ASP A 238 -10.58 30.18 7.96
C ASP A 238 -11.09 29.17 8.99
N ILE A 239 -12.27 28.59 8.78
CA ILE A 239 -12.78 27.49 9.60
C ILE A 239 -11.85 26.26 9.50
N ILE A 240 -11.41 25.90 8.30
CA ILE A 240 -10.48 24.78 8.11
C ILE A 240 -9.11 25.05 8.76
N LYS A 241 -8.64 26.31 8.75
CA LYS A 241 -7.39 26.71 9.45
C LYS A 241 -7.51 26.51 10.96
N GLU A 242 -8.61 26.94 11.58
CA GLU A 242 -8.83 26.74 13.02
C GLU A 242 -8.95 25.26 13.38
N GLU A 243 -9.62 24.45 12.56
CA GLU A 243 -9.70 23.00 12.77
C GLU A 243 -8.33 22.34 12.70
N LEU A 244 -7.52 22.65 11.68
CA LEU A 244 -6.15 22.13 11.57
C LEU A 244 -5.28 22.57 12.74
N LYS A 245 -5.43 23.81 13.22
CA LYS A 245 -4.74 24.30 14.41
C LYS A 245 -5.15 23.52 15.66
N TRP A 246 -6.43 23.22 15.81
CA TRP A 246 -6.93 22.38 16.89
C TRP A 246 -6.31 20.97 16.83
N ILE A 247 -6.35 20.32 15.66
CA ILE A 247 -5.76 18.98 15.47
C ILE A 247 -4.26 18.97 15.82
N VAL A 248 -3.47 19.91 15.30
CA VAL A 248 -2.02 19.98 15.55
C VAL A 248 -1.70 20.24 17.02
N THR A 249 -2.53 21.03 17.72
CA THR A 249 -2.35 21.31 19.15
C THR A 249 -2.76 20.14 20.05
N HIS A 250 -3.59 19.22 19.55
CA HIS A 250 -4.13 18.08 20.29
C HIS A 250 -3.61 16.71 19.80
N GLU A 251 -2.75 16.65 18.77
CA GLU A 251 -2.07 15.45 18.22
C GLU A 251 -1.17 14.70 19.26
N GLY A 252 -1.17 15.12 20.53
CA GLY A 252 -0.45 14.49 21.64
C GLY A 252 -1.32 14.01 22.82
N ALA A 253 -2.65 14.10 22.75
CA ALA A 253 -3.55 13.62 23.79
C ALA A 253 -4.17 12.26 23.40
N PRO A 254 -3.98 11.18 24.18
CA PRO A 254 -4.59 9.89 23.87
C PRO A 254 -6.10 9.97 24.08
N GLY A 255 -6.86 9.89 22.99
CA GLY A 255 -8.29 9.62 23.01
C GLY A 255 -9.19 10.86 22.94
N SER A 256 -9.64 11.19 21.73
CA SER A 256 -10.90 11.91 21.52
C SER A 256 -11.83 11.06 20.64
N ALA A 257 -12.17 9.87 21.13
CA ALA A 257 -13.48 9.31 20.85
C ALA A 257 -14.51 10.15 21.63
N LEU A 258 -14.86 11.31 21.09
CA LEU A 258 -16.01 12.06 21.58
C LEU A 258 -17.26 11.32 21.12
N THR A 259 -17.73 10.49 22.03
CA THR A 259 -19.09 9.99 22.15
C THR A 259 -20.09 11.12 21.92
N SER A 260 -20.94 11.00 20.91
CA SER A 260 -22.23 11.67 20.90
C SER A 260 -23.29 10.71 20.39
N GLY A 261 -24.18 10.28 21.29
CA GLY A 261 -25.43 9.61 20.94
C GLY A 261 -25.68 8.27 21.64
N GLY A 262 -25.88 8.30 22.96
CA GLY A 262 -26.64 7.25 23.65
C GLY A 262 -28.14 7.40 23.33
N GLY A 263 -28.75 6.30 22.89
CA GLY A 263 -30.19 6.12 22.69
C GLY A 263 -30.46 4.66 22.29
N PRO A 264 -31.53 4.02 22.81
CA PRO A 264 -31.54 2.58 23.09
C PRO A 264 -31.61 1.69 21.85
N ALA A 265 -31.06 0.49 22.01
CA ALA A 265 -31.04 -0.57 21.02
C ALA A 265 -32.48 -0.95 20.58
N VAL A 266 -32.82 -0.64 19.33
CA VAL A 266 -33.93 -1.25 18.62
C VAL A 266 -33.32 -2.26 17.66
N THR A 267 -33.45 -3.54 17.99
CA THR A 267 -33.07 -4.66 17.14
C THR A 267 -34.08 -4.79 16.00
N HIS A 268 -33.65 -4.49 14.78
CA HIS A 268 -34.31 -4.98 13.56
C HIS A 268 -33.40 -6.01 12.87
N PRO A 269 -33.92 -7.21 12.54
CA PRO A 269 -33.18 -8.25 11.84
C PRO A 269 -33.17 -7.97 10.34
N GLY A 270 -32.03 -8.19 9.68
CA GLY A 270 -31.91 -8.13 8.23
C GLY A 270 -30.96 -7.04 7.74
N VAL A 271 -29.66 -7.29 7.83
CA VAL A 271 -28.68 -6.62 6.97
C VAL A 271 -27.80 -7.72 6.37
N GLU A 272 -28.09 -8.00 5.12
CA GLU A 272 -27.30 -8.85 4.23
C GLU A 272 -25.86 -8.30 4.17
N ALA A 273 -24.90 -9.20 4.35
CA ALA A 273 -23.49 -8.84 4.42
C ALA A 273 -23.02 -8.20 3.11
N ALA A 274 -22.38 -7.02 3.20
CA ALA A 274 -21.74 -6.38 2.05
C ALA A 274 -20.74 -7.35 1.37
N PRO A 275 -20.72 -7.43 0.03
CA PRO A 275 -19.87 -8.38 -0.67
C PRO A 275 -18.40 -8.08 -0.41
N LYS A 276 -17.62 -9.14 -0.15
CA LYS A 276 -16.16 -9.04 -0.03
C LYS A 276 -15.61 -8.74 -1.42
N MET A 277 -14.81 -7.69 -1.54
CA MET A 277 -14.22 -7.23 -2.80
C MET A 277 -13.22 -8.23 -3.42
N THR A 278 -13.03 -9.40 -2.82
CA THR A 278 -12.32 -10.55 -3.42
C THR A 278 -13.07 -11.18 -4.59
N ASP A 279 -14.40 -11.00 -4.67
CA ASP A 279 -15.23 -11.72 -5.65
C ASP A 279 -15.31 -11.04 -7.02
N VAL A 280 -14.75 -9.83 -7.17
CA VAL A 280 -14.65 -9.12 -8.46
C VAL A 280 -13.40 -9.54 -9.26
N PHE A 281 -12.45 -10.23 -8.64
CA PHE A 281 -11.14 -10.53 -9.24
C PHE A 281 -11.05 -11.84 -10.02
N HIS A 282 -12.14 -12.64 -10.10
CA HIS A 282 -12.11 -13.94 -10.77
C HIS A 282 -12.66 -13.98 -12.20
N SER A 283 -13.32 -12.95 -12.72
CA SER A 283 -14.00 -13.05 -14.03
C SER A 283 -13.26 -12.40 -15.21
N GLY A 284 -12.17 -11.65 -15.02
CA GLY A 284 -11.61 -10.78 -16.07
C GLY A 284 -10.24 -11.13 -16.66
N VAL A 285 -9.50 -12.10 -16.11
CA VAL A 285 -8.05 -12.26 -16.45
C VAL A 285 -7.70 -13.61 -17.13
N LEU A 286 -8.68 -14.48 -17.38
CA LEU A 286 -8.44 -15.80 -18.01
C LEU A 286 -8.92 -15.92 -19.47
N GLN A 287 -9.23 -14.83 -20.16
CA GLN A 287 -9.50 -14.85 -21.60
C GLN A 287 -8.61 -13.83 -22.31
N GLY A 288 -7.40 -14.26 -22.68
CA GLY A 288 -6.52 -13.48 -23.55
C GLY A 288 -5.04 -13.81 -23.34
N ALA A 289 -4.57 -14.77 -24.15
CA ALA A 289 -3.20 -15.29 -24.30
C ALA A 289 -2.79 -16.42 -23.34
#